data_AF-A0A850RJQ3-F1
#
_entry.id   AF-A0A850RJQ3-F1
#
_cell.length_a   1.000
_cell.length_b   1.000
_cell.length_c   1.000
_cell.angle_alpha   90.00
_cell.angle_beta   90.00
_cell.angle_gamma   90.00
#
_symmetry.space_group_name_H-M   'P 1'
#
loop_
_entity.id
_entity.type
_entity.pdbx_description
1 polymer ?
#
loop_
_entity_poly.entity_id
_entity_poly.type
_entity_poly.pdbx_seq_one_letter_code
_entity_poly.pdbx_strand_id
1 'polypeptide(L)'
;MGMFDSLLVEHNGRTLEVQTKRFENMLYSYRVGDWICGAPPGVVAYFDILRLDADGQRVYGPQATSVPAYTLLVVLAHGVFVDSEIRDGEMDPEAISQALMQRREAWQDSARLLGFLVEQLRLKQQRLRNYDRVLGAAQMAIKHVQDSRAGQRPERERRFFGSLHPEIKRLDDGEDPLTVIASILAPPESDRPFLNDPPQDPLADYRL
;
A
#
# COMPACT_ATOMS: atom_id res chain seq x y z
N MET A 1 15.96 18.70 -10.30
CA MET A 1 14.63 18.14 -9.95
C MET A 1 14.73 17.66 -8.52
N GLY A 2 13.85 18.11 -7.62
CA GLY A 2 13.88 17.70 -6.21
C GLY A 2 13.22 16.34 -6.03
N MET A 3 13.83 15.46 -5.25
CA MET A 3 13.19 14.22 -4.79
C MET A 3 12.10 14.61 -3.79
N PHE A 4 10.94 13.95 -3.83
CA PHE A 4 9.80 14.22 -2.94
C PHE A 4 9.27 12.91 -2.41
N ASP A 5 8.86 12.92 -1.15
CA ASP A 5 8.12 11.80 -0.55
C ASP A 5 6.62 11.97 -0.85
N SER A 6 5.89 10.87 -0.88
CA SER A 6 4.47 10.82 -1.22
C SER A 6 3.64 10.29 -0.06
N LEU A 7 2.48 10.90 0.17
CA LEU A 7 1.46 10.41 1.09
C LEU A 7 0.32 9.80 0.28
N LEU A 8 -0.08 8.59 0.61
CA LEU A 8 -1.22 7.92 0.01
C LEU A 8 -2.45 8.19 0.89
N VAL A 9 -3.34 9.05 0.39
CA VAL A 9 -4.54 9.52 1.12
C VAL A 9 -5.81 9.04 0.42
N GLU A 10 -6.85 8.73 1.17
CA GLU A 10 -8.13 8.30 0.59
C GLU A 10 -9.08 9.49 0.39
N HIS A 11 -9.70 9.56 -0.80
CA HIS A 11 -10.72 10.54 -1.13
C HIS A 11 -11.72 9.95 -2.11
N ASN A 12 -13.02 10.04 -1.81
CA ASN A 12 -14.11 9.53 -2.64
C ASN A 12 -13.91 8.06 -3.10
N GLY A 13 -13.37 7.21 -2.21
CA GLY A 13 -13.09 5.80 -2.48
C GLY A 13 -11.87 5.55 -3.40
N ARG A 14 -11.07 6.58 -3.69
CA ARG A 14 -9.83 6.48 -4.46
C ARG A 14 -8.63 6.83 -3.58
N THR A 15 -7.50 6.17 -3.83
CA THR A 15 -6.22 6.58 -3.25
C THR A 15 -5.59 7.66 -4.12
N LEU A 16 -5.26 8.80 -3.50
CA LEU A 16 -4.54 9.91 -4.13
C LEU A 16 -3.11 9.92 -3.63
N GLU A 17 -2.17 10.10 -4.55
CA GLU A 17 -0.76 10.28 -4.23
C GLU A 17 -0.45 11.77 -4.08
N VAL A 18 -0.05 12.15 -2.87
CA VAL A 18 0.21 13.53 -2.48
C VAL A 18 1.71 13.70 -2.22
N GLN A 19 2.41 14.25 -3.21
CA GLN A 19 3.81 14.63 -3.05
C GLN A 19 3.98 15.76 -2.05
N THR A 20 4.88 15.57 -1.11
CA THR A 20 5.23 16.52 -0.05
C THR A 20 6.73 16.81 -0.07
N LYS A 21 7.07 18.09 0.10
CA LYS A 21 8.46 18.56 0.18
C LYS A 21 9.03 18.53 1.59
N ARG A 22 8.30 17.95 2.55
CA ARG A 22 8.55 18.16 3.99
C ARG A 22 9.54 17.18 4.61
N PHE A 23 9.83 16.08 3.96
CA PHE A 23 10.56 14.96 4.54
C PHE A 23 11.96 14.84 3.92
N GLU A 24 12.75 13.88 4.39
CA GLU A 24 14.15 13.67 3.98
C GLU A 24 14.31 13.27 2.49
N ASN A 25 13.23 13.32 1.70
CA ASN A 25 13.22 13.18 0.24
C ASN A 25 13.79 11.82 -0.19
N MET A 26 13.32 10.76 0.46
CA MET A 26 13.77 9.40 0.22
C MET A 26 12.98 8.68 -0.89
N LEU A 27 12.04 9.37 -1.56
CA LEU A 27 11.15 8.84 -2.59
C LEU A 27 10.21 7.74 -2.07
N TYR A 28 9.85 7.79 -0.78
CA TYR A 28 8.92 6.82 -0.21
C TYR A 28 7.47 7.23 -0.41
N SER A 29 6.61 6.22 -0.58
CA SER A 29 5.15 6.36 -0.52
C SER A 29 4.65 5.84 0.84
N TYR A 30 4.14 6.75 1.67
CA TYR A 30 3.68 6.45 3.02
C TYR A 30 2.15 6.29 3.06
N ARG A 31 1.68 5.27 3.76
CA ARG A 31 0.26 5.05 4.11
C ARG A 31 0.03 5.34 5.59
N VAL A 32 -1.25 5.48 5.95
CA VAL A 32 -1.65 5.51 7.36
C VAL A 32 -1.10 4.26 8.07
N GLY A 33 -0.43 4.46 9.19
CA GLY A 33 0.30 3.45 9.96
C GLY A 33 1.79 3.31 9.62
N ASP A 34 2.30 4.03 8.61
CA ASP A 34 3.72 4.03 8.27
C ASP A 34 4.52 5.02 9.09
N TRP A 35 5.75 4.61 9.41
CA TRP A 35 6.75 5.47 10.00
C TRP A 35 7.36 6.35 8.90
N ILE A 36 7.30 7.66 9.09
CA ILE A 36 7.90 8.65 8.19
C ILE A 36 9.28 9.00 8.73
N CYS A 37 10.30 8.73 7.93
CA CYS A 37 11.67 9.10 8.29
C CYS A 37 11.85 10.62 8.20
N GLY A 38 12.62 11.20 9.12
CA GLY A 38 12.81 12.64 9.24
C GLY A 38 11.61 13.42 9.76
N ALA A 39 10.50 12.75 10.13
CA ALA A 39 9.36 13.44 10.73
C ALA A 39 9.69 13.94 12.15
N PRO A 40 9.22 15.14 12.53
CA PRO A 40 9.47 15.70 13.84
C PRO A 40 8.82 14.85 14.97
N PRO A 41 9.41 14.84 16.18
CA PRO A 41 8.83 14.16 17.32
C PRO A 41 7.54 14.86 17.80
N GLY A 42 6.68 14.10 18.48
CA GLY A 42 5.40 14.59 19.00
C GLY A 42 4.29 14.57 17.95
N VAL A 43 3.19 15.28 18.23
CA VAL A 43 2.03 15.35 17.33
C VAL A 43 2.10 16.62 16.50
N VAL A 44 2.16 16.45 15.17
CA VAL A 44 2.23 17.54 14.21
C VAL A 44 1.14 17.37 13.17
N ALA A 45 0.37 18.42 12.93
CA ALA A 45 -0.60 18.48 11.85
C ALA A 45 -0.15 19.53 10.81
N TYR A 46 -0.34 19.22 9.53
CA TYR A 46 -0.07 20.15 8.42
C TYR A 46 -1.18 20.12 7.39
N PHE A 47 -1.17 21.12 6.53
CA PHE A 47 -2.10 21.22 5.42
C PHE A 47 -1.36 21.44 4.09
N ASP A 48 -2.04 21.12 3.00
CA ASP A 48 -1.67 21.45 1.63
C ASP A 48 -2.92 21.78 0.82
N ILE A 49 -2.79 22.63 -0.19
CA ILE A 49 -3.89 22.95 -1.12
C ILE A 49 -3.67 22.13 -2.39
N LEU A 50 -4.63 21.27 -2.69
CA LEU A 50 -4.62 20.41 -3.85
C LEU A 50 -5.48 21.02 -4.94
N ARG A 51 -5.04 20.87 -6.19
CA ARG A 51 -5.86 21.13 -7.39
C ARG A 51 -5.91 19.84 -8.17
N LEU A 52 -7.09 19.23 -8.28
CA LEU A 52 -7.26 17.90 -8.86
C LEU A 52 -8.12 17.97 -10.11
N ASP A 53 -7.66 17.42 -11.23
CA ASP A 53 -8.48 17.31 -12.45
C ASP A 53 -9.63 16.30 -12.28
N ALA A 54 -10.43 16.10 -13.34
CA ALA A 54 -11.57 15.19 -13.34
C ALA A 54 -11.18 13.71 -13.08
N ASP A 55 -9.92 13.36 -13.34
CA ASP A 55 -9.38 12.02 -13.10
C ASP A 55 -8.77 11.89 -11.68
N GLY A 56 -8.72 12.99 -10.93
CA GLY A 56 -8.17 13.06 -9.58
C GLY A 56 -6.66 13.31 -9.55
N GLN A 57 -6.05 13.67 -10.68
CA GLN A 57 -4.61 13.93 -10.77
C GLN A 57 -4.28 15.37 -10.39
N ARG A 58 -3.13 15.56 -9.73
CA ARG A 58 -2.66 16.88 -9.31
C ARG A 58 -2.26 17.75 -10.51
N VAL A 59 -2.87 18.92 -10.62
CA VAL A 59 -2.58 19.90 -11.67
C VAL A 59 -1.73 21.03 -11.11
N TYR A 60 -0.53 21.21 -11.65
CA TYR A 60 0.38 22.32 -11.30
C TYR A 60 0.45 23.34 -12.44
N GLY A 61 -0.02 24.57 -12.22
CA GLY A 61 0.17 25.67 -13.17
C GLY A 61 -0.99 26.68 -13.22
N PRO A 62 -0.78 27.86 -13.85
CA PRO A 62 -1.75 28.95 -13.90
C PRO A 62 -2.95 28.74 -14.85
N GLN A 63 -3.07 27.58 -15.51
CA GLN A 63 -3.97 27.40 -16.67
C GLN A 63 -5.23 26.58 -16.44
N ALA A 64 -5.67 26.33 -15.21
CA ALA A 64 -6.91 25.59 -15.00
C ALA A 64 -7.94 26.43 -14.25
N THR A 65 -8.62 27.31 -14.98
CA THR A 65 -9.69 28.20 -14.50
C THR A 65 -10.95 27.44 -14.02
N SER A 66 -10.92 26.10 -13.94
CA SER A 66 -12.04 25.26 -13.52
C SER A 66 -11.60 23.96 -12.84
N VAL A 67 -10.41 23.93 -12.23
CA VAL A 67 -9.98 22.76 -11.45
C VAL A 67 -10.43 22.93 -10.00
N PRO A 68 -11.25 22.00 -9.46
CA PRO A 68 -11.65 22.05 -8.06
C PRO A 68 -10.41 22.06 -7.15
N ALA A 69 -10.41 23.00 -6.22
CA ALA A 69 -9.42 23.06 -5.17
C ALA A 69 -9.91 22.25 -3.96
N TYR A 70 -8.97 21.64 -3.25
CA TYR A 70 -9.24 20.89 -2.03
C TYR A 70 -8.20 21.24 -0.98
N THR A 71 -8.60 21.19 0.28
CA THR A 71 -7.69 21.34 1.42
C THR A 71 -7.40 19.97 2.01
N LEU A 72 -6.15 19.52 1.88
CA LEU A 72 -5.67 18.32 2.55
C LEU A 72 -5.16 18.69 3.94
N LEU A 73 -5.58 17.93 4.95
CA LEU A 73 -5.07 17.95 6.31
C LEU A 73 -4.40 16.60 6.58
N VAL A 74 -3.23 16.62 7.21
CA VAL A 74 -2.50 15.40 7.58
C VAL A 74 -1.97 15.52 8.99
N VAL A 75 -1.97 14.41 9.73
CA VAL A 75 -1.46 14.32 11.09
C VAL A 75 -0.39 13.24 11.17
N LEU A 76 0.73 13.61 11.79
CA LEU A 76 1.78 12.70 12.24
C LEU A 76 1.81 12.68 13.75
N ALA A 77 1.94 11.51 14.34
CA ALA A 77 2.15 11.34 15.77
C ALA A 77 3.41 10.52 15.99
N HIS A 78 4.41 11.14 16.62
CA HIS A 78 5.72 10.56 16.90
C HIS A 78 6.34 9.93 15.65
N GLY A 79 6.28 10.65 14.52
CA GLY A 79 6.81 10.17 13.24
C GLY A 79 5.94 9.16 12.49
N VAL A 80 4.81 8.72 13.05
CA VAL A 80 3.87 7.83 12.35
C VAL A 80 2.78 8.64 11.64
N PHE A 81 2.49 8.30 10.40
CA PHE A 81 1.33 8.84 9.68
C PHE A 81 0.04 8.25 10.25
N VAL A 82 -0.75 9.05 10.97
CA VAL A 82 -1.91 8.53 11.73
C VAL A 82 -3.26 8.88 11.12
N ASP A 83 -3.35 9.98 10.37
CA ASP A 83 -4.65 10.50 9.92
C ASP A 83 -4.50 11.50 8.77
N SER A 84 -5.46 11.49 7.85
CA SER A 84 -5.57 12.46 6.77
C SER A 84 -7.03 12.73 6.42
N GLU A 85 -7.33 13.96 6.01
CA GLU A 85 -8.67 14.36 5.56
C GLU A 85 -8.54 15.32 4.38
N ILE A 86 -9.37 15.12 3.36
CA ILE A 86 -9.49 16.04 2.25
C ILE A 86 -10.85 16.72 2.36
N ARG A 87 -10.84 18.05 2.34
CA ARG A 87 -12.04 18.90 2.31
C ARG A 87 -12.18 19.61 0.99
N ASP A 88 -13.41 19.78 0.57
CA ASP A 88 -13.74 20.51 -0.66
C ASP A 88 -13.44 22.01 -0.49
N GLY A 89 -12.81 22.59 -1.51
CA GLY A 89 -12.46 24.01 -1.55
C GLY A 89 -11.14 24.37 -0.87
N GLU A 90 -10.70 25.60 -1.13
CA GLU A 90 -9.64 26.26 -0.35
C GLU A 90 -10.28 26.78 0.94
N MET A 91 -9.91 26.20 2.08
CA MET A 91 -10.42 26.63 3.38
C MET A 91 -9.83 27.98 3.79
N ASP A 92 -10.60 28.76 4.54
CA ASP A 92 -10.10 30.00 5.14
C ASP A 92 -8.95 29.72 6.12
N PRO A 93 -7.93 30.59 6.21
CA PRO A 93 -6.77 30.37 7.08
C PRO A 93 -7.11 30.12 8.55
N GLU A 94 -8.14 30.79 9.07
CA GLU A 94 -8.62 30.58 10.45
C GLU A 94 -9.26 29.21 10.63
N ALA A 95 -10.07 28.76 9.65
CA ALA A 95 -10.67 27.44 9.65
C ALA A 95 -9.60 26.33 9.54
N ILE A 96 -8.55 26.54 8.74
CA ILE A 96 -7.40 25.64 8.67
C ILE A 96 -6.71 25.54 10.03
N SER A 97 -6.42 26.69 10.66
CA SER A 97 -5.75 26.73 11.96
C SER A 97 -6.54 25.97 13.03
N GLN A 98 -7.85 26.20 13.11
CA GLN A 98 -8.73 25.49 14.03
C GLN A 98 -8.78 23.98 13.74
N ALA A 99 -8.90 23.58 12.47
CA ALA A 99 -8.93 22.18 12.09
C ALA A 99 -7.62 21.45 12.43
N LEU A 100 -6.46 22.10 12.22
CA LEU A 100 -5.16 21.56 12.60
C LEU A 100 -5.02 21.42 14.13
N MET A 101 -5.50 22.40 14.89
CA MET A 101 -5.47 22.37 16.35
C MET A 101 -6.33 21.22 16.90
N GLN A 102 -7.58 21.11 16.45
CA GLN A 102 -8.49 20.03 16.85
C GLN A 102 -7.90 18.65 16.55
N ARG A 103 -7.32 18.48 15.35
CA ARG A 103 -6.67 17.22 14.96
C ARG A 103 -5.45 16.91 15.82
N ARG A 104 -4.62 17.91 16.11
CA ARG A 104 -3.48 17.73 17.00
C ARG A 104 -3.93 17.32 18.41
N GLU A 105 -4.94 17.98 18.97
CA GLU A 105 -5.49 17.65 20.29
C GLU A 105 -6.07 16.24 20.32
N ALA A 106 -6.82 15.84 19.29
CA ALA A 106 -7.39 14.51 19.18
C ALA A 106 -6.33 13.40 19.23
N TRP A 107 -5.14 13.65 18.65
CA TRP A 107 -4.03 12.70 18.60
C TRP A 107 -3.00 12.88 19.73
N GLN A 108 -3.18 13.88 20.60
CA GLN A 108 -2.43 13.98 21.87
C GLN A 108 -2.94 12.99 22.93
N ASP A 109 -4.15 12.44 22.76
CA ASP A 109 -4.64 11.35 23.59
C ASP A 109 -3.78 10.09 23.40
N SER A 110 -3.03 9.75 24.45
CA SER A 110 -2.12 8.61 24.45
C SER A 110 -2.86 7.28 24.33
N ALA A 111 -4.07 7.14 24.85
CA ALA A 111 -4.85 5.91 24.73
C ALA A 111 -5.30 5.69 23.29
N ARG A 112 -5.75 6.75 22.61
CA ARG A 112 -6.09 6.71 21.19
C ARG A 112 -4.88 6.33 20.34
N LEU A 113 -3.74 7.00 20.56
CA LEU A 113 -2.51 6.73 19.81
C LEU A 113 -2.04 5.29 20.01
N LEU A 114 -1.98 4.80 21.25
CA LEU A 114 -1.58 3.43 21.55
C LEU A 114 -2.53 2.41 20.90
N GLY A 115 -3.84 2.61 21.00
CA GLY A 115 -4.83 1.75 20.37
C GLY A 115 -4.64 1.68 18.85
N PHE A 116 -4.42 2.83 18.22
CA PHE A 116 -4.12 2.90 16.79
C PHE A 116 -2.83 2.15 16.43
N LEU A 117 -1.73 2.37 17.17
CA LEU A 117 -0.45 1.71 16.88
C LEU A 117 -0.53 0.19 17.05
N VAL A 118 -1.25 -0.29 18.07
CA VAL A 118 -1.47 -1.73 18.29
C VAL A 118 -2.22 -2.34 17.11
N GLU A 119 -3.28 -1.68 16.63
CA GLU A 119 -4.05 -2.17 15.49
C GLU A 119 -3.22 -2.17 14.20
N GLN A 120 -2.48 -1.11 13.93
CA GLN A 120 -1.59 -1.04 12.76
C GLN A 120 -0.48 -2.11 12.82
N LEU A 121 0.09 -2.36 14.00
CA LEU A 121 1.06 -3.43 14.20
C LEU A 121 0.43 -4.80 13.91
N ARG A 122 -0.78 -5.05 14.43
CA ARG A 122 -1.52 -6.29 14.18
C ARG A 122 -1.78 -6.50 12.69
N LEU A 123 -2.25 -5.48 11.97
CA LEU A 123 -2.48 -5.53 10.53
C LEU A 123 -1.19 -5.83 9.76
N LYS A 124 -0.08 -5.17 10.12
CA LYS A 124 1.23 -5.42 9.50
C LYS A 124 1.73 -6.84 9.77
N GLN A 125 1.60 -7.34 10.99
CA GLN A 125 1.95 -8.72 11.34
C GLN A 125 1.10 -9.74 10.58
N GLN A 126 -0.20 -9.47 10.41
CA GLN A 126 -1.08 -10.32 9.61
C GLN A 126 -0.66 -10.35 8.14
N ARG A 127 -0.32 -9.19 7.56
CA ARG A 127 0.22 -9.11 6.19
C ARG A 127 1.53 -9.88 6.04
N LEU A 128 2.47 -9.76 6.98
CA LEU A 128 3.72 -10.53 6.97
C LEU A 128 3.46 -12.03 6.97
N ARG A 129 2.57 -12.53 7.84
CA ARG A 129 2.17 -13.95 7.85
C ARG A 129 1.53 -14.39 6.54
N ASN A 130 0.77 -13.50 5.89
CA ASN A 130 0.21 -13.78 4.56
C ASN A 130 1.32 -13.90 3.52
N TYR A 131 2.29 -12.98 3.51
CA TYR A 131 3.43 -13.05 2.60
C TYR A 131 4.27 -14.30 2.82
N ASP A 132 4.58 -14.66 4.07
CA ASP A 132 5.32 -15.89 4.40
C ASP A 132 4.61 -17.14 3.85
N ARG A 133 3.28 -17.19 3.99
CA ARG A 133 2.47 -18.29 3.46
C ARG A 133 2.51 -18.35 1.93
N VAL A 134 2.34 -17.22 1.26
CA VAL A 134 2.35 -17.10 -0.20
C VAL A 134 3.73 -17.47 -0.75
N LEU A 135 4.80 -16.97 -0.15
CA LEU A 135 6.18 -17.30 -0.54
C LEU A 135 6.48 -18.78 -0.29
N GLY A 136 6.04 -19.34 0.84
CA GLY A 136 6.19 -20.78 1.12
C GLY A 136 5.48 -21.67 0.10
N ALA A 137 4.26 -21.30 -0.30
CA ALA A 137 3.52 -22.00 -1.35
C ALA A 137 4.22 -21.90 -2.72
N ALA A 138 4.71 -20.71 -3.08
CA ALA A 138 5.46 -20.51 -4.32
C ALA A 138 6.77 -21.32 -4.34
N GLN A 139 7.53 -21.31 -3.25
CA GLN A 139 8.77 -22.12 -3.11
C GLN A 139 8.48 -23.61 -3.24
N MET A 140 7.40 -24.09 -2.64
CA MET A 140 6.97 -25.48 -2.75
C MET A 140 6.62 -25.86 -4.19
N ALA A 141 5.86 -25.02 -4.89
CA ALA A 141 5.53 -25.21 -6.30
C ALA A 141 6.78 -25.24 -7.19
N ILE A 142 7.72 -24.31 -6.98
CA ILE A 142 9.01 -24.26 -7.71
C ILE A 142 9.80 -25.56 -7.48
N LYS A 143 9.93 -25.99 -6.23
CA LYS A 143 10.66 -27.22 -5.88
C LYS A 143 10.00 -28.44 -6.52
N HIS A 144 8.67 -28.54 -6.47
CA HIS A 144 7.91 -29.62 -7.10
C HIS A 144 8.21 -29.73 -8.60
N VAL A 145 8.25 -28.59 -9.31
CA VAL A 145 8.59 -28.55 -10.74
C VAL A 145 10.03 -28.98 -10.99
N GLN A 146 10.99 -28.55 -10.15
CA GLN A 146 12.39 -28.95 -10.25
C GLN A 146 12.58 -30.46 -10.05
N ASP A 147 11.99 -31.03 -8.99
CA ASP A 147 12.09 -32.46 -8.68
C ASP A 147 11.41 -33.32 -9.77
N SER A 148 10.29 -32.83 -10.32
CA SER A 148 9.59 -33.46 -11.44
C SER A 148 10.45 -33.49 -12.70
N ARG A 149 11.15 -32.40 -13.02
CA ARG A 149 12.09 -32.33 -14.16
C ARG A 149 13.31 -33.22 -13.96
N ALA A 150 13.76 -33.38 -12.71
CA ALA A 150 14.88 -34.25 -12.35
C ALA A 150 14.51 -35.74 -12.30
N GLY A 151 13.23 -36.10 -12.54
CA GLY A 151 12.75 -37.49 -12.47
C GLY A 151 12.69 -38.07 -11.07
N GLN A 152 12.81 -37.25 -10.02
CA GLN A 152 12.91 -37.68 -8.62
C GLN A 152 11.53 -37.75 -7.94
N ARG A 153 10.52 -38.36 -8.59
CA ARG A 153 9.17 -38.44 -8.00
C ARG A 153 8.94 -39.74 -7.22
N PRO A 154 8.83 -39.73 -5.88
CA PRO A 154 8.27 -40.86 -5.14
C PRO A 154 6.73 -40.91 -5.33
N GLU A 155 6.22 -42.01 -5.91
CA GLU A 155 4.78 -42.22 -6.17
C GLU A 155 3.88 -42.12 -4.93
N ARG A 156 4.45 -42.26 -3.73
CA ARG A 156 3.71 -42.20 -2.45
C ARG A 156 3.34 -40.78 -2.01
N GLU A 157 4.03 -39.73 -2.47
CA GLU A 157 3.76 -38.34 -2.05
C GLU A 157 2.60 -37.69 -2.83
N ARG A 158 2.31 -38.14 -4.06
CA ARG A 158 1.27 -37.56 -4.92
C ARG A 158 -0.14 -37.55 -4.31
N ARG A 159 -0.50 -38.56 -3.50
CA ARG A 159 -1.86 -38.66 -2.92
C ARG A 159 -2.06 -37.84 -1.65
N PHE A 160 -1.01 -37.60 -0.87
CA PHE A 160 -1.13 -36.86 0.40
C PHE A 160 -0.96 -35.35 0.22
N PHE A 161 -0.10 -34.92 -0.70
CA PHE A 161 0.18 -33.50 -0.92
C PHE A 161 -0.90 -32.79 -1.77
N GLY A 162 -1.49 -33.46 -2.76
CA GLY A 162 -2.49 -32.85 -3.66
C GLY A 162 -3.79 -32.43 -2.98
N SER A 163 -4.12 -32.95 -1.79
CA SER A 163 -5.27 -32.51 -0.99
C SER A 163 -4.97 -31.34 -0.05
N LEU A 164 -3.70 -31.15 0.31
CA LEU A 164 -3.26 -30.07 1.22
C LEU A 164 -2.79 -28.83 0.47
N HIS A 165 -2.34 -29.00 -0.78
CA HIS A 165 -1.83 -27.94 -1.64
C HIS A 165 -2.49 -28.01 -3.03
N PRO A 166 -3.56 -27.22 -3.27
CA PRO A 166 -4.25 -27.21 -4.56
C PRO A 166 -3.32 -26.80 -5.72
N GLU A 167 -2.26 -26.06 -5.43
CA GLU A 167 -1.23 -25.64 -6.37
C GLU A 167 -0.43 -26.84 -6.92
N ILE A 168 -0.06 -27.79 -6.05
CA ILE A 168 0.66 -29.00 -6.46
C ILE A 168 -0.23 -29.88 -7.33
N LYS A 169 -1.50 -29.98 -6.99
CA LYS A 169 -2.47 -30.74 -7.79
C LYS A 169 -2.59 -30.16 -9.21
N ARG A 170 -2.69 -28.84 -9.34
CA ARG A 170 -2.71 -28.14 -10.64
C ARG A 170 -1.47 -28.43 -11.48
N LEU A 171 -0.29 -28.45 -10.85
CA LEU A 171 0.96 -28.83 -11.51
C LEU A 171 0.98 -30.31 -11.94
N ASP A 172 0.43 -31.20 -11.11
CA ASP A 172 0.31 -32.63 -11.43
C ASP A 172 -0.72 -32.90 -12.54
N ASP A 173 -1.77 -32.09 -12.63
CA ASP A 173 -2.77 -32.09 -13.70
C ASP A 173 -2.20 -31.51 -15.02
N GLY A 174 -0.95 -31.03 -15.01
CA GLY A 174 -0.21 -30.57 -16.19
C GLY A 174 -0.37 -29.09 -16.51
N GLU A 175 -0.90 -28.28 -15.58
CA GLU A 175 -0.97 -26.83 -15.75
C GLU A 175 0.42 -26.19 -15.83
N ASP A 176 0.53 -25.12 -16.60
CA ASP A 176 1.77 -24.38 -16.77
C ASP A 176 2.31 -23.86 -15.42
N PRO A 177 3.58 -24.18 -15.05
CA PRO A 177 4.18 -23.75 -13.79
C PRO A 177 4.16 -22.24 -13.55
N LEU A 178 4.38 -21.43 -14.59
CA LEU A 178 4.40 -19.98 -14.44
C LEU A 178 3.00 -19.45 -14.14
N THR A 179 1.98 -20.01 -14.78
CA THR A 179 0.56 -19.70 -14.52
C THR A 179 0.16 -20.05 -13.09
N VAL A 180 0.56 -21.24 -12.60
CA VAL A 180 0.27 -21.65 -11.21
C VAL A 180 0.98 -20.71 -10.22
N ILE A 181 2.28 -20.44 -10.38
CA ILE A 181 3.03 -19.55 -9.48
C ILE A 181 2.47 -18.12 -9.52
N ALA A 182 2.15 -17.58 -10.70
CA ALA A 182 1.55 -16.26 -10.82
C ALA A 182 0.21 -16.17 -10.06
N SER A 183 -0.60 -17.23 -10.09
CA SER A 183 -1.86 -17.27 -9.34
C SER A 183 -1.66 -17.34 -7.81
N ILE A 184 -0.57 -17.93 -7.32
CA ILE A 184 -0.21 -17.95 -5.89
C ILE A 184 0.23 -16.56 -5.44
N LEU A 185 1.05 -15.90 -6.26
CA LEU A 185 1.60 -14.58 -5.98
C LEU A 185 0.60 -13.45 -6.22
N ALA A 186 -0.52 -13.73 -6.90
CA ALA A 186 -1.56 -12.75 -7.13
C ALA A 186 -2.09 -12.24 -5.78
N PRO A 187 -2.09 -10.92 -5.54
CA PRO A 187 -2.60 -10.37 -4.29
C PRO A 187 -4.09 -10.73 -4.15
N PRO A 188 -4.57 -11.11 -2.93
CA PRO A 188 -5.99 -11.30 -2.71
C PRO A 188 -6.72 -10.00 -3.03
N GLU A 189 -7.96 -10.05 -3.52
CA GLU A 189 -8.67 -8.86 -4.02
C GLU A 189 -8.76 -7.71 -3.00
N SER A 190 -8.61 -7.99 -1.71
CA SER A 190 -8.57 -7.03 -0.60
C SER A 190 -7.19 -6.42 -0.30
N ASP A 191 -6.09 -7.06 -0.72
CA ASP A 191 -4.71 -6.53 -0.63
C ASP A 191 -4.15 -6.20 -2.02
N ARG A 192 -4.98 -6.19 -3.07
CA ARG A 192 -4.61 -5.48 -4.30
C ARG A 192 -4.30 -4.06 -3.84
N PRO A 193 -3.05 -3.59 -3.97
CA PRO A 193 -2.90 -2.15 -4.08
C PRO A 193 -3.82 -1.79 -5.23
N PHE A 194 -4.71 -0.80 -5.07
CA PHE A 194 -5.41 -0.19 -6.19
C PHE A 194 -4.35 0.53 -7.06
N LEU A 195 -3.44 -0.25 -7.63
CA LEU A 195 -2.51 0.08 -8.69
C LEU A 195 -3.41 0.34 -9.88
N ASN A 196 -3.63 1.63 -10.15
CA ASN A 196 -4.08 2.07 -11.46
C ASN A 196 -2.93 2.01 -12.50
N ASP A 197 -1.75 1.51 -12.11
CA ASP A 197 -0.80 1.01 -13.10
C ASP A 197 -1.23 -0.38 -13.55
N PRO A 198 -1.29 -0.65 -14.87
CA PRO A 198 -1.59 -1.98 -15.37
C PRO A 198 -0.60 -2.95 -14.72
N PRO A 199 -1.06 -4.15 -14.29
CA PRO A 199 -0.18 -5.13 -13.67
C PRO A 199 0.99 -5.36 -14.63
N GLN A 200 2.16 -4.84 -14.26
CA GLN A 200 3.38 -5.12 -14.98
C GLN A 200 3.62 -6.60 -14.74
N ASP A 201 3.27 -7.41 -15.74
CA ASP A 201 3.50 -8.84 -15.71
C ASP A 201 5.01 -9.03 -15.53
N PRO A 202 5.47 -9.49 -14.34
CA PRO A 202 6.90 -9.59 -14.06
C PRO A 202 7.57 -10.66 -14.94
N LEU A 203 6.77 -11.42 -15.70
CA LEU A 203 7.21 -12.42 -16.66
C LEU A 203 7.00 -11.99 -18.11
N ALA A 204 6.52 -10.77 -18.38
CA ALA A 204 6.31 -10.26 -19.75
C ALA A 204 7.59 -10.35 -20.59
N ASP A 205 8.73 -9.97 -20.00
CA ASP A 205 10.04 -9.99 -20.66
C ASP A 205 10.59 -11.42 -20.88
N TYR A 206 9.95 -12.44 -20.29
CA TYR A 206 10.41 -13.83 -20.29
C TYR A 206 9.50 -14.77 -21.08
N ARG A 207 8.36 -14.29 -21.61
CA ARG A 207 7.50 -15.06 -22.52
C ARG A 207 7.92 -14.78 -23.95
N LEU A 208 8.55 -15.79 -24.58
CA LEU A 208 8.89 -15.81 -26.01
C LEU A 208 7.63 -15.95 -26.88
#